data_AF-A0A2V7IY95-F1
#
_entry.id   AF-A0A2V7IY95-F1
#
_cell.length_a   1.000
_cell.length_b   1.000
_cell.length_c   1.000
_cell.angle_alpha   90.00
_cell.angle_beta   90.00
_cell.angle_gamma   90.00
#
_symmetry.space_group_name_H-M   'P 1'
#
loop_
_entity.id
_entity.type
_entity.pdbx_description
1 polymer ?
#
loop_
_entity_poly.entity_id
_entity_poly.type
_entity_poly.pdbx_seq_one_letter_code
_entity_poly.pdbx_strand_id
1 'polypeptide(L)'
;MLQLSALLTALLCGALQGAPPPPPPPPPIDGTWELTRIFRSGAARTWRAVPIDSSVYLRLTLKTMPGEWIDGRLYRRYHGREERGKIEAGPLRGTGRYIIGADLEYPVSQKARTAAWLVGDTLRLGTPFVPDADSLELRRVTTDAPYPTTVLEVVTGR
;
A
#
# COMPACT_ATOMS: atom_id res chain seq x y z
N MET A 1 0.84 -46.14 52.84
CA MET A 1 -0.02 -46.15 51.63
C MET A 1 -0.77 -44.82 51.58
N LEU A 2 -0.11 -43.79 51.07
CA LEU A 2 -0.64 -42.43 50.96
C LEU A 2 0.13 -41.74 49.83
N GLN A 3 -0.60 -41.00 49.00
CA GLN A 3 -0.09 -39.92 48.15
C GLN A 3 0.77 -40.27 46.91
N LEU A 4 0.28 -41.11 45.99
CA LEU A 4 0.81 -41.09 44.61
C LEU A 4 -0.24 -40.85 43.52
N SER A 5 -1.54 -40.95 43.81
CA SER A 5 -2.59 -40.78 42.79
C SER A 5 -3.07 -39.35 42.56
N ALA A 6 -2.74 -38.39 43.44
CA ALA A 6 -3.21 -37.00 43.30
C ALA A 6 -2.32 -36.11 42.42
N LEU A 7 -1.05 -36.50 42.23
CA LEU A 7 -0.07 -35.70 41.47
C LEU A 7 -0.17 -35.89 39.95
N LEU A 8 -0.74 -37.01 39.48
CA LEU A 8 -0.88 -37.26 38.04
C LEU A 8 -2.05 -36.46 37.41
N THR A 9 -3.12 -36.20 38.17
CA THR A 9 -4.31 -35.50 37.66
C THR A 9 -4.08 -33.99 37.51
N ALA A 10 -3.18 -33.40 38.32
CA ALA A 10 -2.84 -31.98 38.22
C ALA A 10 -1.94 -31.65 37.01
N LEU A 11 -1.11 -32.58 36.55
CA LEU A 11 -0.24 -32.36 35.38
C LEU A 11 -0.99 -32.43 34.04
N LEU A 12 -2.11 -33.15 33.97
CA LEU A 12 -2.90 -33.29 32.74
C LEU A 12 -3.80 -32.08 32.44
N CYS A 13 -4.19 -31.29 33.46
CA CYS A 13 -4.99 -30.08 33.26
C CYS A 13 -4.18 -28.86 32.79
N GLY A 14 -2.85 -28.83 33.01
CA GLY A 14 -2.01 -27.68 32.66
C GLY A 14 -1.66 -27.55 31.17
N ALA A 15 -1.76 -28.65 30.40
CA ALA A 15 -1.29 -28.70 29.01
C ALA A 15 -2.35 -28.30 27.97
N LEU A 16 -3.57 -27.96 28.39
CA LEU A 16 -4.68 -27.56 27.51
C LEU A 16 -4.87 -26.05 27.38
N GLN A 17 -4.00 -25.23 27.97
CA GLN A 17 -3.92 -23.81 27.64
C GLN A 17 -3.24 -23.67 26.28
N GLY A 18 -4.02 -23.94 25.22
CA GLY A 18 -3.63 -23.67 23.85
C GLY A 18 -3.09 -22.25 23.75
N ALA A 19 -1.93 -22.11 23.09
CA ALA A 19 -1.34 -20.81 22.82
C ALA A 19 -2.43 -19.88 22.25
N PRO A 20 -2.48 -18.60 22.67
CA PRO A 20 -3.42 -17.67 22.10
C PRO A 20 -3.28 -17.71 20.58
N PRO A 21 -4.40 -17.74 19.83
CA PRO A 21 -4.34 -17.82 18.37
C PRO A 21 -3.43 -16.69 17.86
N PRO A 22 -2.61 -16.96 16.82
CA PRO A 22 -1.75 -15.94 16.27
C PRO A 22 -2.60 -14.71 15.90
N PRO A 23 -2.06 -13.49 16.07
CA PRO A 23 -2.79 -12.30 15.69
C PRO A 23 -3.24 -12.41 14.23
N PRO A 24 -4.43 -11.88 13.88
CA PRO A 24 -4.88 -11.88 12.50
C PRO A 24 -3.80 -11.22 11.61
N PRO A 25 -3.60 -11.71 10.38
CA PRO A 25 -2.68 -11.07 9.46
C PRO A 25 -3.08 -9.61 9.26
N PRO A 26 -2.12 -8.69 9.06
CA PRO A 26 -2.44 -7.29 8.80
C PRO A 26 -3.36 -7.19 7.59
N PRO A 27 -4.28 -6.20 7.55
CA PRO A 27 -5.12 -5.97 6.39
C PRO A 27 -4.26 -5.94 5.12
N PRO A 28 -4.71 -6.57 4.02
CA PRO A 28 -3.87 -6.74 2.82
C PRO A 28 -3.26 -5.45 2.25
N ILE A 29 -3.85 -4.29 2.54
CA ILE A 29 -3.36 -2.97 2.10
C ILE A 29 -2.24 -2.39 2.99
N ASP A 30 -2.08 -2.84 4.23
CA ASP A 30 -1.10 -2.31 5.18
C ASP A 30 0.32 -2.54 4.67
N GLY A 31 1.21 -1.55 4.84
CA GLY A 31 2.62 -1.62 4.49
C GLY A 31 3.07 -0.51 3.55
N THR A 32 4.31 -0.62 3.06
CA THR A 32 4.91 0.35 2.15
C THR A 32 4.81 -0.11 0.71
N TRP A 33 4.32 0.78 -0.15
CA TRP A 33 4.05 0.57 -1.56
C TRP A 33 4.84 1.56 -2.39
N GLU A 34 5.57 1.05 -3.38
CA GLU A 34 6.44 1.83 -4.25
C GLU A 34 5.95 1.75 -5.69
N LEU A 35 5.84 2.91 -6.35
CA LEU A 35 5.49 3.01 -7.77
C LEU A 35 6.48 2.25 -8.66
N THR A 36 5.94 1.34 -9.47
CA THR A 36 6.70 0.58 -10.46
C THR A 36 6.27 0.89 -11.87
N ARG A 37 4.96 1.07 -12.11
CA ARG A 37 4.42 1.31 -13.45
C ARG A 37 3.41 2.44 -13.48
N ILE A 38 3.55 3.30 -14.49
CA ILE A 38 2.60 4.36 -14.83
C ILE A 38 1.92 3.96 -16.14
N PHE A 39 0.60 3.80 -16.13
CA PHE A 39 -0.16 3.46 -17.33
C PHE A 39 -0.77 4.72 -17.93
N ARG A 40 -0.60 4.90 -19.24
CA ARG A 40 -1.13 6.01 -20.00
C ARG A 40 -1.72 5.54 -21.32
N SER A 41 -2.72 6.24 -21.82
CA SER A 41 -3.27 6.02 -23.14
C SER A 41 -2.50 6.83 -24.17
N GLY A 42 -2.22 6.26 -25.33
CA GLY A 42 -1.55 6.96 -26.42
C GLY A 42 -1.82 6.36 -27.80
N ALA A 43 -1.25 6.98 -28.83
CA ALA A 43 -1.46 6.55 -30.22
C ALA A 43 -0.82 5.21 -30.56
N ALA A 44 0.31 4.88 -29.90
CA ALA A 44 1.02 3.63 -30.12
C ALA A 44 1.36 2.99 -28.78
N ARG A 45 1.30 1.65 -28.74
CA ARG A 45 1.75 0.88 -27.59
C ARG A 45 3.26 1.01 -27.44
N THR A 46 3.74 1.48 -26.29
CA THR A 46 5.17 1.59 -25.99
C THR A 46 5.43 1.38 -24.50
N TRP A 47 6.66 1.04 -24.16
CA TRP A 47 7.16 1.00 -22.78
C TRP A 47 8.50 1.70 -22.72
N ARG A 48 8.72 2.50 -21.68
CA ARG A 48 10.02 3.14 -21.44
C ARG A 48 10.33 3.30 -19.96
N ALA A 49 11.59 3.07 -19.59
CA ALA A 49 12.07 3.45 -18.28
C ALA A 49 12.28 4.97 -18.25
N VAL A 50 11.75 5.63 -17.21
CA VAL A 50 11.80 7.08 -17.04
C VAL A 50 12.46 7.39 -15.70
N PRO A 51 13.50 8.26 -15.67
CA PRO A 51 14.10 8.70 -14.41
C PRO A 51 13.06 9.28 -13.45
N ILE A 52 13.15 8.93 -12.16
CA ILE A 52 12.17 9.37 -11.15
C ILE A 52 12.10 10.90 -11.01
N ASP A 53 13.20 11.59 -11.29
CA ASP A 53 13.28 13.06 -11.21
C ASP A 53 12.78 13.75 -12.49
N SER A 54 12.55 13.00 -13.58
CA SER A 54 12.00 13.54 -14.84
C SER A 54 10.50 13.31 -15.00
N SER A 55 9.87 12.61 -14.05
CA SER A 55 8.46 12.23 -14.05
C SER A 55 7.88 12.40 -12.64
N VAL A 56 6.80 11.68 -12.35
CA VAL A 56 6.25 11.56 -11.00
C VAL A 56 6.61 10.20 -10.42
N TYR A 57 7.29 10.22 -9.28
CA TYR A 57 7.51 9.05 -8.43
C TYR A 57 6.66 9.15 -7.17
N LEU A 58 6.16 8.04 -6.64
CA LEU A 58 5.50 8.03 -5.34
C LEU A 58 5.72 6.74 -4.57
N ARG A 59 5.78 6.89 -3.24
CA ARG A 59 5.80 5.82 -2.25
C ARG A 59 4.78 6.14 -1.17
N LEU A 60 3.97 5.15 -0.82
CA LEU A 60 2.93 5.24 0.20
C LEU A 60 3.31 4.32 1.35
N THR A 61 3.09 4.74 2.59
CA THR A 61 3.07 3.82 3.74
C THR A 61 1.68 3.90 4.35
N LEU A 62 1.00 2.76 4.43
CA LEU A 62 -0.39 2.66 4.86
C LEU A 62 -0.48 1.78 6.11
N LYS A 63 -1.35 2.18 7.05
CA LYS A 63 -1.62 1.45 8.27
C LYS A 63 -3.10 1.52 8.61
N THR A 64 -3.75 0.36 8.66
CA THR A 64 -5.13 0.27 9.13
C THR A 64 -5.17 0.45 10.64
N MET A 65 -6.15 1.23 11.08
CA MET A 65 -6.36 1.61 12.46
C MET A 65 -7.68 1.01 12.97
N PRO A 66 -7.92 0.97 14.30
CA PRO A 66 -9.20 0.52 14.83
C PRO A 66 -10.37 1.30 14.22
N GLY A 67 -11.40 0.59 13.76
CA GLY A 67 -12.52 1.18 13.02
C GLY A 67 -12.30 1.23 11.49
N GLU A 68 -11.31 0.53 10.97
CA GLU A 68 -11.01 0.34 9.53
C GLU A 68 -10.59 1.60 8.76
N TRP A 69 -10.45 2.75 9.43
CA TRP A 69 -9.78 3.90 8.81
C TRP A 69 -8.29 3.61 8.64
N ILE A 70 -7.68 4.17 7.62
CA ILE A 70 -6.29 3.92 7.25
C ILE A 70 -5.55 5.26 7.36
N ASP A 71 -4.53 5.29 8.21
CA ASP A 71 -3.55 6.36 8.27
C ASP A 71 -2.40 6.06 7.32
N GLY A 72 -1.67 7.10 6.89
CA GLY A 72 -0.48 6.87 6.12
C GLY A 72 0.36 8.10 5.82
N ARG A 73 1.43 7.86 5.08
CA ARG A 73 2.35 8.88 4.60
C ARG A 73 2.57 8.72 3.12
N LEU A 74 2.54 9.86 2.42
CA LEU A 74 2.95 10.00 1.03
C LEU A 74 4.36 10.57 1.00
N TYR A 75 5.23 9.95 0.21
CA TYR A 75 6.39 10.58 -0.37
C TYR A 75 6.22 10.61 -1.87
N ARG A 76 6.36 11.78 -2.48
CA ARG A 76 6.21 11.99 -3.91
C ARG A 76 7.40 12.81 -4.41
N ARG A 77 7.84 12.53 -5.63
CA ARG A 77 8.69 13.45 -6.39
C ARG A 77 7.91 13.89 -7.61
N TYR A 78 7.72 15.18 -7.77
CA TYR A 78 7.12 15.78 -8.95
C TYR A 78 8.22 16.48 -9.75
N HIS A 79 8.70 15.82 -10.81
CA HIS A 79 9.83 16.31 -11.62
C HIS A 79 11.04 16.73 -10.75
N GLY A 80 11.44 15.84 -9.85
CA GLY A 80 12.57 16.03 -8.93
C GLY A 80 12.26 16.88 -7.69
N ARG A 81 11.08 17.53 -7.62
CA ARG A 81 10.65 18.26 -6.42
C ARG A 81 10.06 17.30 -5.41
N GLU A 82 10.66 17.22 -4.23
CA GLU A 82 10.15 16.37 -3.15
C GLU A 82 8.88 16.96 -2.54
N GLU A 83 7.96 16.07 -2.23
CA GLU A 83 6.69 16.35 -1.60
C GLU A 83 6.39 15.26 -0.58
N ARG A 84 5.96 15.67 0.62
CA ARG A 84 5.60 14.76 1.71
C ARG A 84 4.25 15.16 2.26
N GLY A 85 3.37 14.18 2.41
CA GLY A 85 1.99 14.41 2.84
C GLY A 85 1.50 13.33 3.80
N LYS A 86 0.42 13.65 4.50
CA LYS A 86 -0.38 12.65 5.21
C LYS A 86 -1.35 12.00 4.23
N ILE A 87 -1.66 10.74 4.48
CA ILE A 87 -2.69 10.00 3.77
C ILE A 87 -3.83 9.75 4.73
N GLU A 88 -5.04 10.00 4.26
CA GLU A 88 -6.26 9.53 4.89
C GLU A 88 -6.94 8.57 3.91
N ALA A 89 -7.22 7.36 4.38
CA ALA A 89 -7.78 6.32 3.55
C ALA A 89 -8.81 5.47 4.31
N GLY A 90 -9.55 4.65 3.58
CA GLY A 90 -10.50 3.72 4.17
C GLY A 90 -11.12 2.79 3.13
N PRO A 91 -11.79 1.72 3.57
CA PRO A 91 -12.47 0.80 2.68
C PRO A 91 -13.67 1.47 2.00
N LEU A 92 -13.81 1.24 0.71
CA LEU A 92 -15.06 1.46 -0.01
C LEU A 92 -15.93 0.22 0.20
N ARG A 93 -16.76 0.27 1.26
CA ARG A 93 -17.54 -0.88 1.75
C ARG A 93 -18.31 -1.59 0.63
N GLY A 94 -18.25 -2.93 0.63
CA GLY A 94 -18.95 -3.78 -0.34
C GLY A 94 -18.26 -3.92 -1.71
N THR A 95 -17.09 -3.32 -1.92
CA THR A 95 -16.42 -3.35 -3.24
C THR A 95 -15.08 -4.07 -3.26
N GLY A 96 -14.50 -4.38 -2.11
CA GLY A 96 -13.11 -4.88 -2.01
C GLY A 96 -12.06 -3.85 -2.43
N ARG A 97 -12.44 -2.56 -2.49
CA ARG A 97 -11.57 -1.44 -2.84
C ARG A 97 -11.41 -0.48 -1.67
N TYR A 98 -10.47 0.44 -1.82
CA TYR A 98 -10.16 1.50 -0.88
C TYR A 98 -10.24 2.85 -1.58
N ILE A 99 -10.43 3.91 -0.81
CA ILE A 99 -10.20 5.29 -1.25
C ILE A 99 -8.98 5.80 -0.49
N ILE A 100 -8.01 6.33 -1.22
CA ILE A 100 -6.79 6.93 -0.66
C ILE A 100 -6.78 8.41 -1.02
N GLY A 101 -6.73 9.26 0.01
CA GLY A 101 -6.68 10.72 -0.12
C GLY A 101 -5.35 11.28 0.36
N ALA A 102 -4.87 12.33 -0.32
CA ALA A 102 -3.73 13.13 0.10
C ALA A 102 -3.87 14.56 -0.43
N ASP A 103 -3.35 15.53 0.31
CA ASP A 103 -3.15 16.89 -0.21
C ASP A 103 -1.87 16.89 -1.05
N LEU A 104 -1.97 17.42 -2.27
CA LEU A 104 -0.86 17.58 -3.20
C LEU A 104 -0.52 19.06 -3.37
N GLU A 105 0.76 19.41 -3.50
CA GLU A 105 1.30 20.74 -3.75
C GLU A 105 1.54 21.00 -5.24
N TYR A 106 2.01 19.98 -5.97
CA TYR A 106 2.36 20.10 -7.39
C TYR A 106 1.48 19.25 -8.33
N PRO A 107 1.22 19.70 -9.57
CA PRO A 107 1.62 20.99 -10.17
C PRO A 107 0.85 22.20 -9.64
N VAL A 108 -0.31 21.95 -9.03
CA VAL A 108 -1.15 22.93 -8.36
C VAL A 108 -1.63 22.30 -7.06
N SER A 109 -1.77 23.12 -6.02
CA SER A 109 -2.25 22.65 -4.74
C SER A 109 -3.68 22.10 -4.88
N GLN A 110 -3.89 20.86 -4.48
CA GLN A 110 -5.19 20.19 -4.61
C GLN A 110 -5.36 19.05 -3.62
N LYS A 111 -6.62 18.73 -3.31
CA LYS A 111 -6.97 17.51 -2.58
C LYS A 111 -7.19 16.37 -3.58
N ALA A 112 -6.29 15.40 -3.60
CA ALA A 112 -6.38 14.26 -4.50
C ALA A 112 -7.00 13.05 -3.79
N ARG A 113 -7.91 12.34 -4.46
CA ARG A 113 -8.48 11.07 -3.99
C ARG A 113 -8.50 10.04 -5.10
N THR A 114 -7.93 8.87 -4.87
CA THR A 114 -7.91 7.75 -5.82
C THR A 114 -8.63 6.55 -5.25
N ALA A 115 -9.34 5.81 -6.11
CA ALA A 115 -9.67 4.43 -5.81
C ALA A 115 -8.40 3.57 -5.82
N ALA A 116 -8.33 2.59 -4.94
CA ALA A 116 -7.21 1.67 -4.82
C ALA A 116 -7.72 0.23 -4.62
N TRP A 117 -7.02 -0.74 -5.20
CA TRP A 117 -7.36 -2.16 -5.08
C TRP A 117 -6.13 -3.04 -5.25
N LEU A 118 -6.18 -4.24 -4.70
CA LEU A 118 -5.09 -5.21 -4.82
C LEU A 118 -5.29 -6.09 -6.06
N VAL A 119 -4.21 -6.36 -6.76
CA VAL A 119 -4.12 -7.34 -7.85
C VAL A 119 -2.91 -8.23 -7.58
N GLY A 120 -3.15 -9.43 -7.05
CA GLY A 120 -2.08 -10.26 -6.48
C GLY A 120 -1.32 -9.49 -5.39
N ASP A 121 0.00 -9.40 -5.54
CA ASP A 121 0.90 -8.71 -4.60
C ASP A 121 1.12 -7.22 -4.94
N THR A 122 0.33 -6.66 -5.85
CA THR A 122 0.44 -5.26 -6.28
C THR A 122 -0.75 -4.43 -5.82
N LEU A 123 -0.48 -3.17 -5.50
CA LEU A 123 -1.51 -2.17 -5.26
C LEU A 123 -1.72 -1.37 -6.54
N ARG A 124 -2.95 -1.35 -7.03
CA ARG A 124 -3.37 -0.53 -8.17
C ARG A 124 -4.05 0.74 -7.68
N LEU A 125 -3.71 1.86 -8.28
CA LEU A 125 -4.42 3.12 -8.10
C LEU A 125 -5.09 3.54 -9.40
N GLY A 126 -6.32 4.02 -9.31
CA GLY A 126 -7.09 4.51 -10.46
C GLY A 126 -6.68 5.89 -10.98
N THR A 127 -5.74 6.60 -10.33
CA THR A 127 -5.34 8.03 -10.54
C THR A 127 -6.19 9.02 -9.73
N PRO A 128 -5.60 10.01 -9.00
CA PRO A 128 -5.12 11.27 -9.58
C PRO A 128 -3.74 11.75 -9.03
N PHE A 129 -2.93 10.86 -8.45
CA PHE A 129 -1.61 11.23 -7.89
C PHE A 129 -0.52 11.49 -8.94
N VAL A 130 -0.70 10.98 -10.15
CA VAL A 130 0.17 11.23 -11.30
C VAL A 130 -0.68 11.85 -12.39
N PRO A 131 -0.43 13.12 -12.78
CA PRO A 131 -1.16 13.75 -13.88
C PRO A 131 -1.10 12.91 -15.16
N ASP A 132 -2.22 12.88 -15.88
CA ASP A 132 -2.39 12.20 -17.18
C ASP A 132 -2.16 10.69 -17.16
N ALA A 133 -2.06 10.06 -15.98
CA ALA A 133 -2.01 8.61 -15.86
C ALA A 133 -3.42 8.05 -15.75
N ASP A 134 -3.69 6.96 -16.47
CA ASP A 134 -4.97 6.24 -16.37
C ASP A 134 -5.01 5.34 -15.15
N SER A 135 -3.86 4.80 -14.75
CA SER A 135 -3.73 4.04 -13.52
C SER A 135 -2.26 3.84 -13.16
N LEU A 136 -2.02 3.41 -11.92
CA LEU A 136 -0.70 3.18 -11.37
C LEU A 136 -0.62 1.78 -10.79
N GLU A 137 0.57 1.20 -10.83
CA GLU A 137 0.89 -0.04 -10.13
C GLU A 137 2.04 0.21 -9.16
N LEU A 138 1.85 -0.29 -7.95
CA LEU A 138 2.82 -0.23 -6.89
C LEU A 138 3.12 -1.64 -6.42
N ARG A 139 4.40 -1.91 -6.15
CA ARG A 139 4.84 -3.14 -5.49
C ARG A 139 5.02 -2.88 -4.00
N ARG A 140 4.88 -3.94 -3.20
CA ARG A 140 5.25 -3.91 -1.80
C ARG A 140 6.78 -3.83 -1.63
N VAL A 141 7.23 -2.99 -0.72
CA VAL A 141 8.65 -2.84 -0.33
C VAL A 141 8.79 -2.72 1.18
N THR A 142 9.99 -2.92 1.70
CA THR A 142 10.31 -2.54 3.09
C THR A 142 10.39 -1.02 3.21
N THR A 143 10.12 -0.49 4.39
CA THR A 143 10.11 0.96 4.66
C THR A 143 11.46 1.63 4.33
N ASP A 144 12.55 0.91 4.57
CA ASP A 144 13.94 1.33 4.39
C ASP A 144 14.52 1.02 2.99
N ALA A 145 13.72 0.43 2.09
CA ALA A 145 14.18 0.11 0.74
C ALA A 145 14.70 1.37 0.02
N PRO A 146 15.85 1.30 -0.67
CA PRO A 146 16.35 2.43 -1.44
C PRO A 146 15.35 2.83 -2.53
N TYR A 147 15.31 4.12 -2.88
CA TYR A 147 14.45 4.58 -3.96
C TYR A 147 14.99 4.09 -5.32
N PRO A 148 14.12 3.68 -6.26
CA PRO A 148 14.55 3.29 -7.58
C PRO A 148 15.05 4.52 -8.35
N THR A 149 15.91 4.32 -9.34
CA THR A 149 16.37 5.40 -10.21
C THR A 149 15.38 5.71 -11.33
N THR A 150 14.53 4.74 -11.68
CA THR A 150 13.54 4.84 -12.77
C THR A 150 12.21 4.19 -12.39
N VAL A 151 11.15 4.60 -13.09
CA VAL A 151 9.85 3.91 -13.14
C VAL A 151 9.55 3.50 -14.58
N LEU A 152 8.74 2.47 -14.77
CA LEU A 152 8.32 2.04 -16.10
C LEU A 152 7.05 2.78 -16.53
N GLU A 153 7.12 3.59 -17.57
CA GLU A 153 5.93 4.09 -18.23
C GLU A 153 5.46 3.08 -19.28
N VAL A 154 4.17 2.73 -19.23
CA VAL A 154 3.50 1.84 -20.15
C VAL A 154 2.40 2.63 -20.86
N VAL A 155 2.58 2.85 -22.16
CA VAL A 155 1.57 3.48 -23.01
C VAL A 155 0.76 2.37 -23.69
N THR A 156 -0.54 2.35 -23.47
CA THR A 156 -1.47 1.47 -24.18
C THR A 156 -2.04 2.18 -25.40
N GLY A 157 -2.16 1.45 -26.51
CA GLY A 157 -2.84 1.97 -27.71
C GLY A 157 -4.31 2.24 -27.41
N ARG A 158 -4.84 3.34 -27.95
CA ARG A 158 -6.28 3.59 -28.02
C ARG A 158 -6.90 2.90 -29.22
#